data_AF-A0A1J5HYV0-F1
#
_entry.id   AF-A0A1J5HYV0-F1
#
_cell.length_a   1.000
_cell.length_b   1.000
_cell.length_c   1.000
_cell.angle_alpha   90.00
_cell.angle_beta   90.00
_cell.angle_gamma   90.00
#
_symmetry.space_group_name_H-M   'P 1'
#
loop_
_entity.id
_entity.type
_entity.pdbx_description
1 polymer ?
#
loop_
_entity_poly.entity_id
_entity_poly.type
_entity_poly.pdbx_seq_one_letter_code
_entity_poly.pdbx_strand_id
1 'polypeptide(L)'
;MSNHNKNVNLKSGFSLVEMLIVAPIVILMIGIFVSAIVSMTGDVLSTRGSNALAYNVQDALDRIAADIKLSGGLLATNNIPLSAPQGYNNDTTAFHNSSATTGTMLILNSYATTNNPLNTTQSLLYMSGQPNACNSPQVNQNPPVMLNTVYFVKNNTLWRRVIVPSNYATVGCSGGSIGAPWQQPSCYPGISGAICKTQDQRLVDGIAANGFTVNYYSTTNSVVPNSIASDSTKSDTIRFAALQTTSNVSVTISAAGTIAGRDVSQSGTVREISPNNNTTVTGDVTWSSFSMQNNWVNYGYEYNTQGYRRTKDGVVMLKGLIKRSGTITSGEIIATLPVGYRPSETLLFQTQTNPNVGSRVDIKANGDIAVLSPSDPGWLSLENINFLASDTPYIFTNLAMANSWVAYGPPFSSAAYAIDADGRVHTKGLVKSGVVTDSTVIATLPDGAYPSEYHHVPEHNTGGSGFIGIYTNGIQAKGGGNGYLSLQSIFYPASFTNWTNMSLQNSWVYYGTPYSYPSYTKSSDGIVTLHGLIKSGTMTSGLVIANLPVGYRPARTVLSSCVSVGAASRVDISAAGDIIYRSGSNGWYSLDEISFYADN
;
A
#
# COMPACT_ATOMS: atom_id res chain seq x y z
N MET A 1 -60.11 -85.05 -67.05
CA MET A 1 -59.88 -84.35 -65.76
C MET A 1 -58.95 -83.17 -66.07
N SER A 2 -59.46 -81.96 -66.31
CA SER A 2 -59.66 -80.87 -65.32
C SER A 2 -58.32 -80.42 -64.71
N ASN A 3 -57.84 -79.17 -64.71
CA ASN A 3 -58.32 -77.80 -64.97
C ASN A 3 -57.11 -76.95 -65.42
N HIS A 4 -57.23 -76.08 -66.43
CA HIS A 4 -57.26 -74.61 -66.28
C HIS A 4 -56.34 -74.01 -65.21
N ASN A 5 -55.34 -73.22 -65.63
CA ASN A 5 -55.02 -71.99 -64.91
C ASN A 5 -54.57 -70.88 -65.88
N LYS A 6 -55.47 -69.91 -66.08
CA LYS A 6 -55.22 -68.66 -66.80
C LYS A 6 -54.39 -67.75 -65.89
N ASN A 7 -53.23 -67.29 -66.38
CA ASN A 7 -52.50 -66.19 -65.77
C ASN A 7 -53.31 -64.90 -65.95
N VAL A 8 -54.05 -64.52 -64.90
CA VAL A 8 -54.70 -63.21 -64.78
C VAL A 8 -53.67 -62.24 -64.20
N ASN A 9 -53.23 -61.27 -65.00
CA ASN A 9 -52.54 -60.07 -64.52
C ASN A 9 -53.52 -59.26 -63.66
N LEU A 10 -53.51 -59.49 -62.35
CA LEU A 10 -54.19 -58.62 -61.38
C LEU A 10 -53.44 -57.28 -61.36
N LYS A 11 -54.00 -56.25 -62.00
CA LYS A 11 -53.62 -54.87 -61.69
C LYS A 11 -54.07 -54.59 -60.26
N SER A 12 -53.14 -54.62 -59.31
CA SER A 12 -53.37 -54.25 -57.91
C SER A 12 -53.57 -52.72 -57.82
N GLY A 13 -54.81 -52.27 -58.00
CA GLY A 13 -55.23 -50.92 -57.64
C GLY A 13 -55.89 -50.94 -56.26
N PHE A 14 -55.52 -50.00 -55.38
CA PHE A 14 -56.17 -49.83 -54.09
C PHE A 14 -57.66 -49.49 -54.28
N SER A 15 -58.54 -50.13 -53.51
CA SER A 15 -59.94 -49.73 -53.44
C SER A 15 -60.09 -48.38 -52.74
N LEU A 16 -61.15 -47.64 -53.08
CA LEU A 16 -61.45 -46.33 -52.49
C LEU A 16 -61.60 -46.41 -50.95
N VAL A 17 -62.06 -47.56 -50.44
CA VAL A 17 -62.20 -47.86 -49.01
C VAL A 17 -60.85 -48.11 -48.34
N GLU A 18 -59.92 -48.81 -48.99
CA GLU A 18 -58.56 -49.02 -48.46
C GLU A 18 -57.78 -47.70 -48.40
N MET A 19 -57.90 -46.82 -49.41
CA MET A 19 -57.34 -45.47 -49.37
C MET A 19 -57.89 -44.61 -48.22
N LEU A 20 -59.19 -44.75 -47.90
CA LEU A 20 -59.86 -43.97 -46.86
C LEU A 20 -59.44 -44.39 -45.45
N ILE A 21 -58.99 -45.64 -45.27
CA ILE A 21 -58.49 -46.17 -44.00
C ILE A 21 -56.98 -45.99 -43.85
N VAL A 22 -56.20 -46.24 -44.92
CA VAL A 22 -54.73 -46.21 -44.86
C VAL A 22 -54.19 -44.78 -44.81
N ALA A 23 -54.77 -43.83 -45.55
CA ALA A 23 -54.25 -42.47 -45.58
C ALA A 23 -54.24 -41.76 -44.21
N PRO A 24 -55.32 -41.81 -43.38
CA PRO A 24 -55.30 -41.22 -42.04
C PRO A 24 -54.28 -41.88 -41.10
N ILE A 25 -54.12 -43.21 -41.18
CA ILE A 25 -53.16 -43.95 -40.35
C ILE A 25 -51.72 -43.58 -40.72
N VAL A 26 -51.41 -43.49 -42.02
CA VAL A 26 -50.09 -43.08 -42.50
C VAL A 26 -49.80 -41.63 -42.11
N ILE A 27 -50.77 -40.72 -42.20
CA ILE A 27 -50.61 -39.32 -41.77
C ILE A 27 -50.35 -39.23 -40.27
N LEU A 28 -51.10 -39.98 -39.45
CA LEU A 28 -50.88 -40.05 -37.99
C LEU A 28 -49.50 -40.63 -37.66
N MET A 29 -49.10 -41.72 -38.34
CA MET A 29 -47.77 -42.33 -38.17
C MET A 29 -46.66 -41.35 -38.54
N ILE A 30 -46.76 -40.67 -39.69
CA ILE A 30 -45.79 -39.63 -40.08
C ILE A 30 -45.75 -38.52 -39.04
N GLY A 31 -46.89 -38.07 -38.52
CA GLY A 31 -46.96 -37.06 -37.46
C GLY A 31 -46.23 -37.50 -36.17
N ILE A 32 -46.43 -38.75 -35.75
CA ILE A 32 -45.74 -39.34 -34.59
C ILE A 32 -44.24 -39.45 -34.84
N PHE A 33 -43.83 -39.95 -36.02
CA PHE A 33 -42.41 -40.10 -36.37
C PHE A 33 -41.70 -38.75 -36.47
N VAL A 34 -42.31 -37.75 -37.12
CA VAL A 34 -41.75 -36.40 -37.21
C VAL A 34 -41.62 -35.77 -35.83
N SER A 35 -42.65 -35.90 -34.98
CA SER A 35 -42.62 -35.42 -33.59
C SER A 35 -41.50 -36.09 -32.77
N ALA A 36 -41.35 -37.41 -32.90
CA ALA A 36 -40.28 -38.16 -32.24
C ALA A 36 -38.89 -37.74 -32.72
N ILE A 37 -38.68 -37.56 -34.03
CA ILE A 37 -37.41 -37.10 -34.58
C ILE A 37 -37.08 -35.67 -34.11
N VAL A 38 -38.06 -34.77 -34.10
CA VAL A 38 -37.88 -33.40 -33.59
C VAL A 38 -37.53 -33.41 -32.10
N SER A 39 -38.20 -34.25 -31.30
CA SER A 39 -37.90 -34.39 -29.87
C SER A 39 -36.49 -34.95 -29.64
N MET A 40 -36.12 -36.05 -30.31
CA MET A 40 -34.79 -36.66 -30.17
C MET A 40 -33.69 -35.72 -30.64
N THR A 41 -33.91 -34.99 -31.75
CA THR A 41 -32.97 -33.98 -32.25
C THR A 41 -32.84 -32.83 -31.26
N GLY A 42 -33.95 -32.36 -30.69
CA GLY A 42 -33.97 -31.35 -29.64
C GLY A 42 -33.20 -31.78 -28.38
N ASP A 43 -33.38 -33.04 -27.94
CA ASP A 43 -32.68 -33.61 -26.79
C ASP A 43 -31.16 -33.71 -27.03
N VAL A 44 -30.75 -34.17 -28.22
CA VAL A 44 -29.33 -34.23 -28.61
C VAL A 44 -28.70 -32.85 -28.67
N LEU A 45 -29.38 -31.87 -29.26
CA LEU A 45 -28.90 -30.48 -29.35
C LEU A 45 -28.81 -29.84 -27.96
N SER A 46 -29.84 -30.01 -27.12
CA SER A 46 -29.87 -29.50 -25.75
C SER A 46 -28.75 -30.12 -24.90
N THR A 47 -28.54 -31.43 -25.00
CA THR A 47 -27.45 -32.12 -24.28
C THR A 47 -26.07 -31.63 -24.74
N ARG A 48 -25.85 -31.51 -26.06
CA ARG A 48 -24.59 -30.98 -26.60
C ARG A 48 -24.34 -29.54 -26.15
N GLY A 49 -25.37 -28.69 -26.20
CA GLY A 49 -25.23 -27.30 -25.78
C GLY A 49 -25.03 -27.15 -24.27
N SER A 50 -25.69 -27.98 -23.45
CA SER A 50 -25.45 -28.03 -21.99
C SER A 50 -24.03 -28.46 -21.65
N ASN A 51 -23.51 -29.51 -22.32
CA ASN A 51 -22.14 -29.94 -22.15
C ASN A 51 -21.13 -28.88 -22.61
N ALA A 52 -21.41 -28.17 -23.70
CA ALA A 52 -20.57 -27.06 -24.17
C ALA A 52 -20.58 -25.90 -23.17
N LEU A 53 -21.73 -25.55 -22.59
CA LEU A 53 -21.84 -24.51 -21.58
C LEU A 53 -21.08 -24.89 -20.29
N ALA A 54 -21.22 -26.14 -19.84
CA ALA A 54 -20.49 -26.66 -18.68
C ALA A 54 -18.97 -26.64 -18.91
N TYR A 55 -18.52 -27.04 -20.10
CA TYR A 55 -17.11 -26.96 -20.49
C TYR A 55 -16.60 -25.51 -20.46
N ASN A 56 -17.34 -24.57 -21.06
CA ASN A 56 -16.93 -23.16 -21.09
C ASN A 56 -16.86 -22.56 -19.67
N VAL A 57 -17.80 -22.90 -18.78
CA VAL A 57 -17.76 -22.47 -17.38
C VAL A 57 -16.52 -23.03 -16.68
N GLN A 58 -16.22 -24.32 -16.87
CA GLN A 58 -15.04 -24.93 -16.25
C GLN A 58 -13.73 -24.35 -16.79
N ASP A 59 -13.58 -24.22 -18.11
CA ASP A 59 -12.39 -23.64 -18.75
C ASP A 59 -12.15 -22.19 -18.27
N ALA A 60 -13.22 -21.41 -18.11
CA ALA A 60 -13.14 -20.06 -17.56
C ALA A 60 -12.71 -20.05 -16.10
N LEU A 61 -13.23 -20.95 -15.26
CA LEU A 61 -12.82 -21.09 -13.86
C LEU A 61 -11.36 -21.54 -13.74
N ASP A 62 -10.93 -22.51 -14.54
CA ASP A 62 -9.55 -22.99 -14.56
C ASP A 62 -8.59 -21.86 -14.97
N ARG A 63 -8.98 -21.04 -15.94
CA ARG A 63 -8.22 -19.87 -16.35
C ARG A 63 -8.14 -18.80 -15.25
N ILE A 64 -9.26 -18.50 -14.59
CA ILE A 64 -9.31 -17.57 -13.46
C ILE A 64 -8.44 -18.09 -12.31
N ALA A 65 -8.52 -19.38 -12.02
CA ALA A 65 -7.74 -20.03 -10.98
C ALA A 65 -6.24 -19.91 -11.23
N ALA A 66 -5.80 -20.16 -12.47
CA ALA A 66 -4.40 -19.98 -12.87
C ALA A 66 -3.93 -18.53 -12.67
N ASP A 67 -4.73 -17.55 -13.09
CA ASP A 67 -4.36 -16.14 -12.96
C ASP A 67 -4.38 -15.67 -11.49
N ILE A 68 -5.27 -16.19 -10.65
CA ILE A 68 -5.25 -15.94 -9.20
C ILE A 68 -3.96 -16.49 -8.59
N LYS A 69 -3.56 -17.73 -8.92
CA LYS A 69 -2.31 -18.34 -8.41
C LYS A 69 -1.06 -17.58 -8.83
N LEU A 70 -1.10 -16.91 -9.98
CA LEU A 70 0.01 -16.11 -10.53
C LEU A 70 -0.09 -14.62 -10.17
N SER A 71 -1.14 -14.20 -9.46
CA SER A 71 -1.33 -12.83 -9.05
C SER A 71 -0.42 -12.48 -7.87
N GLY A 72 0.22 -11.31 -7.94
CA GLY A 72 0.85 -10.66 -6.81
C GLY A 72 -0.16 -9.91 -5.94
N GLY A 73 -1.28 -9.42 -6.48
CA GLY A 73 -2.22 -8.68 -5.64
C GLY A 73 -3.67 -8.67 -6.08
N LEU A 74 -4.54 -8.34 -5.12
CA LEU A 74 -5.97 -8.14 -5.34
C LEU A 74 -6.30 -6.65 -5.25
N LEU A 75 -6.93 -6.09 -6.27
CA LEU A 75 -7.16 -4.65 -6.37
C LEU A 75 -8.66 -4.31 -6.24
N ALA A 76 -8.95 -3.18 -5.58
CA ALA A 76 -10.31 -2.62 -5.56
C ALA A 76 -10.62 -1.81 -6.82
N THR A 77 -9.58 -1.24 -7.43
CA THR A 77 -9.61 -0.50 -8.70
C THR A 77 -8.29 -0.70 -9.44
N ASN A 78 -8.26 -0.57 -10.77
CA ASN A 78 -7.00 -0.69 -11.51
C ASN A 78 -5.99 0.37 -11.04
N ASN A 79 -4.74 -0.04 -10.82
CA ASN A 79 -3.67 0.85 -10.36
C ASN A 79 -2.75 1.33 -11.50
N ILE A 80 -3.00 0.84 -12.72
CA ILE A 80 -2.34 1.29 -13.94
C ILE A 80 -3.21 2.37 -14.61
N PRO A 81 -2.64 3.55 -14.95
CA PRO A 81 -3.35 4.57 -15.71
C PRO A 81 -3.88 4.04 -17.04
N LEU A 82 -5.17 4.23 -17.30
CA LEU A 82 -5.82 3.73 -18.51
C LEU A 82 -5.62 4.69 -19.68
N SER A 83 -5.29 4.11 -20.84
CA SER A 83 -5.31 4.81 -22.12
C SER A 83 -6.50 4.34 -22.93
N ALA A 84 -7.26 5.24 -23.55
CA ALA A 84 -8.35 4.82 -24.43
C ALA A 84 -7.79 3.93 -25.57
N PRO A 85 -8.41 2.78 -25.89
CA PRO A 85 -9.73 2.32 -25.43
C PRO A 85 -9.69 1.18 -24.38
N GLN A 86 -8.72 1.15 -23.45
CA GLN A 86 -8.59 0.09 -22.45
C GLN A 86 -9.55 0.18 -21.25
N GLY A 87 -10.27 1.28 -21.06
CA GLY A 87 -11.25 1.43 -19.99
C GLY A 87 -12.50 0.58 -20.18
N TYR A 88 -13.30 0.46 -19.12
CA TYR A 88 -14.49 -0.39 -19.09
C TYR A 88 -15.46 -0.09 -20.26
N ASN A 89 -15.66 1.20 -20.58
CA ASN A 89 -16.50 1.66 -21.68
C ASN A 89 -15.75 1.83 -23.00
N ASN A 90 -14.58 1.19 -23.14
CA ASN A 90 -13.66 1.37 -24.26
C ASN A 90 -13.08 2.79 -24.33
N ASP A 91 -12.90 3.41 -23.18
CA ASP A 91 -12.44 4.78 -22.96
C ASP A 91 -11.35 4.77 -21.87
N THR A 92 -11.35 5.71 -20.93
CA THR A 92 -10.47 5.73 -19.76
C THR A 92 -11.21 5.41 -18.45
N THR A 93 -12.47 4.96 -18.50
CA THR A 93 -13.26 4.61 -17.33
C THR A 93 -12.60 3.45 -16.57
N ALA A 94 -12.36 3.67 -15.28
CA ALA A 94 -11.72 2.70 -14.39
C ALA A 94 -12.57 1.44 -14.16
N PHE A 95 -11.90 0.35 -13.83
CA PHE A 95 -12.52 -0.88 -13.35
C PHE A 95 -12.58 -0.86 -11.84
N HIS A 96 -13.71 -1.28 -11.27
CA HIS A 96 -13.90 -1.36 -9.82
C HIS A 96 -14.35 -2.77 -9.48
N ASN A 97 -13.73 -3.41 -8.48
CA ASN A 97 -14.01 -4.80 -8.13
C ASN A 97 -15.46 -5.04 -7.65
N SER A 98 -16.10 -4.00 -7.13
CA SER A 98 -17.51 -3.98 -6.77
C SER A 98 -18.09 -2.61 -7.07
N SER A 99 -19.18 -2.57 -7.84
CA SER A 99 -19.82 -1.35 -8.31
C SER A 99 -21.33 -1.56 -8.47
N ALA A 100 -22.12 -0.58 -8.02
CA ALA A 100 -23.57 -0.60 -8.22
C ALA A 100 -23.97 -0.45 -9.69
N THR A 101 -23.09 0.13 -10.53
CA THR A 101 -23.39 0.43 -11.94
C THR A 101 -22.82 -0.62 -12.88
N THR A 102 -21.60 -1.09 -12.60
CA THR A 102 -20.85 -1.99 -13.51
C THR A 102 -20.71 -3.41 -12.97
N GLY A 103 -21.29 -3.68 -11.79
CA GLY A 103 -21.34 -5.01 -11.20
C GLY A 103 -20.03 -5.44 -10.53
N THR A 104 -19.88 -6.75 -10.38
CA THR A 104 -18.70 -7.37 -9.76
C THR A 104 -17.61 -7.57 -10.81
N MET A 105 -16.35 -7.32 -10.42
CA MET A 105 -15.17 -7.58 -11.24
C MET A 105 -14.07 -8.22 -10.38
N LEU A 106 -13.23 -9.03 -11.00
CA LEU A 106 -11.99 -9.48 -10.38
C LEU A 106 -10.83 -8.70 -11.01
N ILE A 107 -10.09 -7.95 -10.21
CA ILE A 107 -8.95 -7.15 -10.65
C ILE A 107 -7.71 -7.72 -9.96
N LEU A 108 -6.87 -8.38 -10.74
CA LEU A 108 -5.63 -9.00 -10.29
C LEU A 108 -4.45 -8.13 -10.70
N ASN A 109 -3.49 -7.96 -9.79
CA ASN A 109 -2.19 -7.41 -10.08
C ASN A 109 -1.22 -8.58 -10.34
N SER A 110 -0.77 -8.78 -11.57
CA SER A 110 -0.01 -9.95 -11.99
C SER A 110 1.42 -9.55 -12.39
N TYR A 111 2.39 -10.41 -12.10
CA TYR A 111 3.76 -10.20 -12.55
C TYR A 111 3.89 -10.37 -14.06
N ALA A 112 4.59 -9.44 -14.71
CA ALA A 112 4.97 -9.57 -16.12
C ALA A 112 6.13 -10.56 -16.26
N THR A 113 6.18 -11.23 -17.42
CA THR A 113 7.23 -12.22 -17.70
C THR A 113 7.89 -11.99 -19.04
N THR A 114 9.13 -12.46 -19.17
CA THR A 114 9.96 -12.27 -20.36
C THR A 114 9.50 -13.09 -21.57
N ASN A 115 8.90 -14.25 -21.33
CA ASN A 115 8.39 -15.13 -22.38
C ASN A 115 7.14 -15.90 -21.91
N ASN A 116 6.71 -16.86 -22.73
CA ASN A 116 5.53 -17.69 -22.52
C ASN A 116 5.61 -18.45 -21.18
N PRO A 117 4.54 -18.45 -20.35
CA PRO A 117 4.42 -19.26 -19.14
C PRO A 117 4.73 -20.76 -19.26
N LEU A 118 4.68 -21.32 -20.46
CA LEU A 118 5.01 -22.73 -20.71
C LEU A 118 6.50 -22.96 -21.01
N ASN A 119 7.31 -21.91 -21.07
CA ASN A 119 8.74 -22.00 -21.35
C ASN A 119 9.53 -22.15 -20.05
N THR A 120 10.44 -23.13 -20.02
CA THR A 120 11.32 -23.41 -18.87
C THR A 120 12.32 -22.30 -18.58
N THR A 121 12.54 -21.38 -19.52
CA THR A 121 13.41 -20.20 -19.37
C THR A 121 12.65 -18.93 -19.02
N GLN A 122 11.38 -19.04 -18.64
CA GLN A 122 10.61 -17.89 -18.21
C GLN A 122 11.22 -17.27 -16.95
N SER A 123 11.30 -15.95 -16.95
CA SER A 123 11.65 -15.17 -15.77
C SER A 123 10.65 -14.04 -15.58
N LEU A 124 10.64 -13.47 -14.37
CA LEU A 124 10.01 -12.18 -14.14
C LEU A 124 10.65 -11.11 -15.04
N LEU A 125 9.83 -10.20 -15.52
CA LEU A 125 10.28 -9.00 -16.21
C LEU A 125 10.50 -7.90 -15.17
N TYR A 126 11.69 -7.32 -15.16
CA TYR A 126 12.03 -6.23 -14.26
C TYR A 126 12.02 -4.88 -14.96
N MET A 127 11.73 -3.80 -14.23
CA MET A 127 11.62 -2.45 -14.79
C MET A 127 12.95 -1.99 -15.40
N SER A 128 12.86 -1.24 -16.51
CA SER A 128 14.04 -0.71 -17.19
C SER A 128 14.72 0.41 -16.39
N GLY A 129 16.00 0.25 -16.07
CA GLY A 129 16.85 1.33 -15.56
C GLY A 129 16.59 1.76 -14.11
N GLN A 130 16.11 0.85 -13.25
CA GLN A 130 15.73 1.17 -11.86
C GLN A 130 16.02 0.00 -10.90
N PRO A 131 17.11 -0.02 -10.11
CA PRO A 131 18.27 0.89 -10.15
C PRO A 131 19.29 0.53 -11.24
N ASN A 132 19.25 -0.69 -11.79
CA ASN A 132 20.26 -1.20 -12.70
C ASN A 132 19.81 -1.11 -14.18
N ALA A 133 20.76 -0.93 -15.09
CA ALA A 133 20.52 -1.04 -16.53
C ALA A 133 20.14 -2.48 -16.92
N CYS A 134 19.43 -2.65 -18.04
CA CYS A 134 18.93 -3.97 -18.45
C CYS A 134 20.01 -5.00 -18.75
N ASN A 135 21.21 -4.55 -19.11
CA ASN A 135 22.38 -5.40 -19.37
C ASN A 135 23.19 -5.71 -18.09
N SER A 136 22.79 -5.18 -16.94
CA SER A 136 23.48 -5.43 -15.67
C SER A 136 23.24 -6.86 -15.20
N PRO A 137 24.27 -7.54 -14.63
CA PRO A 137 24.09 -8.83 -13.97
C PRO A 137 23.18 -8.73 -12.72
N GLN A 138 22.90 -7.53 -12.23
CA GLN A 138 22.06 -7.26 -11.05
C GLN A 138 20.64 -6.78 -11.43
N VAL A 139 20.20 -6.97 -12.68
CA VAL A 139 18.88 -6.54 -13.15
C VAL A 139 17.72 -7.14 -12.35
N ASN A 140 17.93 -8.28 -11.69
CA ASN A 140 16.95 -8.91 -10.80
C ASN A 140 16.69 -8.14 -9.48
N GLN A 141 17.50 -7.14 -9.17
CA GLN A 141 17.27 -6.21 -8.05
C GLN A 141 16.36 -5.05 -8.44
N ASN A 142 16.06 -4.88 -9.72
CA ASN A 142 15.08 -3.89 -10.16
C ASN A 142 13.67 -4.31 -9.71
N PRO A 143 12.74 -3.37 -9.48
CA PRO A 143 11.36 -3.71 -9.21
C PRO A 143 10.77 -4.53 -10.37
N PRO A 144 9.95 -5.55 -10.10
CA PRO A 144 9.27 -6.29 -11.15
C PRO A 144 8.19 -5.44 -11.81
N VAL A 145 7.99 -5.63 -13.11
CA VAL A 145 6.88 -5.02 -13.85
C VAL A 145 5.59 -5.73 -13.47
N MET A 146 4.58 -4.97 -13.06
CA MET A 146 3.25 -5.47 -12.74
C MET A 146 2.22 -5.04 -13.79
N LEU A 147 1.26 -5.91 -14.07
CA LEU A 147 0.17 -5.72 -15.03
C LEU A 147 -1.16 -5.91 -14.30
N ASN A 148 -2.27 -5.36 -14.83
CA ASN A 148 -3.59 -5.71 -14.29
C ASN A 148 -4.28 -6.70 -15.22
N THR A 149 -4.72 -7.83 -14.67
CA THR A 149 -5.64 -8.76 -15.34
C THR A 149 -7.03 -8.53 -14.77
N VAL A 150 -7.99 -8.21 -15.64
CA VAL A 150 -9.35 -7.86 -15.22
C VAL A 150 -10.36 -8.81 -15.82
N TYR A 151 -11.19 -9.40 -14.97
CA TYR A 151 -12.38 -10.15 -15.36
C TYR A 151 -13.62 -9.33 -15.07
N PHE A 152 -14.44 -9.10 -16.09
CA PHE A 152 -15.62 -8.25 -15.99
C PHE A 152 -16.72 -8.74 -16.93
N VAL A 153 -17.97 -8.49 -16.55
CA VAL A 153 -19.15 -8.83 -17.37
C VAL A 153 -19.55 -7.62 -18.20
N LYS A 154 -19.70 -7.81 -19.50
CA LYS A 154 -20.19 -6.78 -20.43
C LYS A 154 -21.03 -7.46 -21.50
N ASN A 155 -22.23 -6.94 -21.76
CA ASN A 155 -23.20 -7.50 -22.71
C ASN A 155 -23.46 -9.01 -22.46
N ASN A 156 -23.78 -9.34 -21.20
CA ASN A 156 -24.05 -10.71 -20.75
C ASN A 156 -22.91 -11.73 -21.01
N THR A 157 -21.69 -11.24 -21.18
CA THR A 157 -20.52 -12.06 -21.48
C THR A 157 -19.42 -11.74 -20.49
N LEU A 158 -18.77 -12.77 -19.95
CA LEU A 158 -17.57 -12.63 -19.12
C LEU A 158 -16.34 -12.48 -20.03
N TRP A 159 -15.62 -11.37 -19.82
CA TRP A 159 -14.42 -11.02 -20.57
C TRP A 159 -13.21 -11.01 -19.64
N ARG A 160 -12.05 -11.34 -20.21
CA ARG A 160 -10.75 -11.14 -19.58
C ARG A 160 -9.93 -10.13 -20.38
N ARG A 161 -9.46 -9.09 -19.70
CA ARG A 161 -8.63 -8.02 -20.25
C ARG A 161 -7.27 -7.94 -19.56
N VAL A 162 -6.23 -7.61 -20.33
CA VAL A 162 -4.88 -7.31 -19.83
C VAL A 162 -4.59 -5.83 -20.02
N ILE A 163 -4.38 -5.13 -18.91
CA ILE A 163 -4.10 -3.69 -18.83
C ILE A 163 -2.62 -3.52 -18.51
N VAL A 164 -1.99 -2.61 -19.23
CA VAL A 164 -0.55 -2.32 -19.18
C VAL A 164 -0.36 -0.81 -19.22
N PRO A 165 0.77 -0.26 -18.74
CA PRO A 165 1.01 1.19 -18.83
C PRO A 165 1.25 1.61 -20.29
N SER A 166 1.05 2.89 -20.61
CA SER A 166 1.18 3.40 -21.99
C SER A 166 2.57 3.18 -22.61
N ASN A 167 3.61 3.14 -21.79
CA ASN A 167 4.99 2.82 -22.19
C ASN A 167 5.31 1.31 -22.21
N TYR A 168 4.32 0.43 -22.38
CA TYR A 168 4.51 -1.03 -22.26
C TYR A 168 5.63 -1.61 -23.14
N ALA A 169 5.89 -0.99 -24.31
CA ALA A 169 6.93 -1.45 -25.23
C ALA A 169 8.36 -1.30 -24.65
N THR A 170 8.53 -0.41 -23.67
CA THR A 170 9.81 -0.04 -23.08
C THR A 170 9.83 -0.15 -21.56
N VAL A 171 8.81 -0.74 -20.95
CA VAL A 171 8.63 -0.74 -19.49
C VAL A 171 9.61 -1.65 -18.75
N GLY A 172 10.17 -2.66 -19.42
CA GLY A 172 10.99 -3.68 -18.75
C GLY A 172 12.28 -4.06 -19.47
N CYS A 173 13.02 -4.97 -18.85
CA CYS A 173 14.26 -5.53 -19.35
C CYS A 173 14.05 -6.96 -19.86
N SER A 174 14.17 -7.16 -21.16
CA SER A 174 14.06 -8.46 -21.81
C SER A 174 15.34 -8.76 -22.59
N GLY A 175 15.97 -9.92 -22.31
CA GLY A 175 17.18 -10.34 -23.02
C GLY A 175 18.37 -9.37 -22.90
N GLY A 176 18.56 -8.74 -21.75
CA GLY A 176 19.64 -7.77 -21.53
C GLY A 176 19.40 -6.37 -22.10
N SER A 177 18.22 -6.12 -22.70
CA SER A 177 17.86 -4.88 -23.37
C SER A 177 16.49 -4.37 -22.91
N ILE A 178 16.16 -3.12 -23.22
CA ILE A 178 14.80 -2.60 -23.00
C ILE A 178 13.83 -3.38 -23.90
N GLY A 179 12.70 -3.81 -23.34
CA GLY A 179 11.70 -4.57 -24.08
C GLY A 179 10.34 -4.61 -23.38
N ALA A 180 9.40 -5.26 -24.06
CA ALA A 180 8.02 -5.38 -23.63
C ALA A 180 7.80 -6.67 -22.81
N PRO A 181 6.78 -6.69 -21.94
CA PRO A 181 6.22 -7.93 -21.40
C PRO A 181 5.76 -8.89 -22.49
N TRP A 182 5.83 -10.19 -22.21
CA TRP A 182 5.23 -11.20 -23.07
C TRP A 182 3.70 -11.06 -23.14
N GLN A 183 3.09 -10.68 -22.01
CA GLN A 183 1.66 -10.41 -21.94
C GLN A 183 1.32 -9.18 -22.81
N GLN A 184 0.40 -9.38 -23.74
CA GLN A 184 -0.03 -8.32 -24.64
C GLN A 184 -1.24 -7.57 -24.09
N PRO A 185 -1.27 -6.23 -24.14
CA PRO A 185 -2.46 -5.47 -23.82
C PRO A 185 -3.62 -5.79 -24.75
N SER A 186 -4.81 -5.93 -24.16
CA SER A 186 -6.02 -6.28 -24.89
C SER A 186 -7.09 -5.18 -24.84
N CYS A 187 -7.94 -5.15 -25.86
CA CYS A 187 -9.09 -4.26 -25.95
C CYS A 187 -10.33 -5.02 -26.43
N TYR A 188 -11.50 -4.42 -26.26
CA TYR A 188 -12.77 -5.03 -26.66
C TYR A 188 -12.77 -5.36 -28.17
N PRO A 189 -13.31 -6.53 -28.58
CA PRO A 189 -13.31 -6.93 -30.00
C PRO A 189 -13.94 -5.88 -30.91
N GLY A 190 -13.30 -5.63 -32.06
CA GLY A 190 -13.75 -4.64 -33.04
C GLY A 190 -13.32 -3.19 -32.75
N ILE A 191 -12.69 -2.92 -31.60
CA ILE A 191 -12.12 -1.59 -31.29
C ILE A 191 -10.62 -1.58 -31.60
N SER A 192 -10.17 -0.57 -32.34
CA SER A 192 -8.75 -0.35 -32.66
C SER A 192 -8.16 0.80 -31.83
N GLY A 193 -6.87 0.70 -31.51
CA GLY A 193 -6.15 1.71 -30.74
C GLY A 193 -4.67 1.35 -30.61
N ALA A 194 -3.81 2.36 -30.38
CA ALA A 194 -2.36 2.15 -30.34
C ALA A 194 -1.91 1.15 -29.24
N ILE A 195 -2.65 1.13 -28.12
CA ILE A 195 -2.42 0.23 -26.98
C ILE A 195 -3.01 -1.18 -27.19
N CYS A 196 -3.92 -1.37 -28.16
CA CYS A 196 -4.62 -2.63 -28.39
C CYS A 196 -3.78 -3.58 -29.26
N LYS A 197 -3.08 -4.53 -28.64
CA LYS A 197 -2.24 -5.50 -29.36
C LYS A 197 -2.93 -6.82 -29.60
N THR A 198 -3.86 -7.18 -28.72
CA THR A 198 -4.76 -8.32 -28.89
C THR A 198 -6.21 -7.92 -28.54
N GLN A 199 -7.15 -8.82 -28.78
CA GLN A 199 -8.54 -8.67 -28.35
C GLN A 199 -8.71 -9.26 -26.95
N ASP A 200 -9.68 -8.72 -26.20
CA ASP A 200 -10.11 -9.30 -24.93
C ASP A 200 -10.56 -10.75 -25.14
N GLN A 201 -10.24 -11.59 -24.17
CA GLN A 201 -10.61 -13.00 -24.24
C GLN A 201 -12.07 -13.14 -23.81
N ARG A 202 -12.89 -13.65 -24.74
CA ARG A 202 -14.27 -14.05 -24.47
C ARG A 202 -14.26 -15.38 -23.73
N LEU A 203 -14.83 -15.44 -22.54
CA LEU A 203 -14.81 -16.66 -21.71
C LEU A 203 -16.14 -17.39 -21.75
N VAL A 204 -17.21 -16.77 -21.24
CA VAL A 204 -18.52 -17.41 -21.08
C VAL A 204 -19.62 -16.40 -21.42
N ASP A 205 -20.57 -16.82 -22.23
CA ASP A 205 -21.78 -16.07 -22.56
C ASP A 205 -22.93 -16.41 -21.60
N GLY A 206 -23.99 -15.60 -21.60
CA GLY A 206 -25.18 -15.89 -20.81
C GLY A 206 -25.05 -15.55 -19.33
N ILE A 207 -24.12 -14.66 -18.98
CA ILE A 207 -23.88 -14.22 -17.60
C ILE A 207 -24.87 -13.10 -17.26
N ALA A 208 -25.76 -13.36 -16.31
CA ALA A 208 -26.63 -12.33 -15.73
C ALA A 208 -25.83 -11.33 -14.87
N ALA A 209 -26.43 -10.21 -14.47
CA ALA A 209 -25.74 -9.17 -13.69
C ALA A 209 -25.12 -9.68 -12.36
N ASN A 210 -25.73 -10.70 -11.75
CA ASN A 210 -25.25 -11.41 -10.56
C ASN A 210 -24.67 -12.80 -10.87
N GLY A 211 -24.51 -13.13 -12.15
CA GLY A 211 -23.97 -14.42 -12.60
C GLY A 211 -22.45 -14.51 -12.46
N PHE A 212 -21.76 -13.43 -12.13
CA PHE A 212 -20.34 -13.43 -11.79
C PHE A 212 -20.18 -12.84 -10.39
N THR A 213 -19.71 -13.65 -9.44
CA THR A 213 -19.51 -13.22 -8.05
C THR A 213 -18.10 -13.55 -7.58
N VAL A 214 -17.55 -12.65 -6.76
CA VAL A 214 -16.19 -12.75 -6.23
C VAL A 214 -16.23 -12.48 -4.73
N ASN A 215 -15.79 -13.45 -3.96
CA ASN A 215 -15.72 -13.39 -2.51
C ASN A 215 -14.28 -13.56 -2.04
N TYR A 216 -13.88 -12.77 -1.06
CA TYR A 216 -12.51 -12.75 -0.54
C TYR A 216 -12.46 -13.28 0.88
N TYR A 217 -11.41 -13.99 1.24
CA TYR A 217 -11.28 -14.65 2.54
C TYR A 217 -9.89 -14.46 3.11
N SER A 218 -9.82 -14.28 4.43
CA SER A 218 -8.57 -14.05 5.16
C SER A 218 -7.59 -15.22 5.04
N THR A 219 -8.11 -16.45 5.13
CA THR A 219 -7.31 -17.68 5.09
C THR A 219 -8.04 -18.80 4.34
N THR A 220 -7.34 -19.87 4.01
CA THR A 220 -7.89 -21.05 3.32
C THR A 220 -9.00 -21.73 4.13
N ASN A 221 -8.90 -21.69 5.46
CA ASN A 221 -9.89 -22.30 6.36
C ASN A 221 -11.04 -21.35 6.74
N SER A 222 -10.98 -20.08 6.35
CA SER A 222 -12.07 -19.15 6.65
C SER A 222 -13.33 -19.56 5.91
N VAL A 223 -14.46 -19.60 6.62
CA VAL A 223 -15.78 -19.90 6.06
C VAL A 223 -16.63 -18.65 5.84
N VAL A 224 -16.22 -17.51 6.39
CA VAL A 224 -16.91 -16.22 6.26
C VAL A 224 -16.13 -15.31 5.32
N PRO A 225 -16.75 -14.81 4.23
CA PRO A 225 -16.09 -13.87 3.35
C PRO A 225 -15.91 -12.51 4.03
N ASN A 226 -14.83 -11.81 3.68
CA ASN A 226 -14.62 -10.40 4.02
C ASN A 226 -15.63 -9.56 3.21
N SER A 227 -16.76 -9.24 3.83
CA SER A 227 -17.84 -8.50 3.17
C SER A 227 -17.41 -7.09 2.75
N ILE A 228 -16.49 -6.45 3.48
CA ILE A 228 -15.98 -5.11 3.14
C ILE A 228 -15.27 -5.13 1.79
N ALA A 229 -14.53 -6.19 1.47
CA ALA A 229 -13.77 -6.31 0.23
C ALA A 229 -14.65 -6.29 -1.03
N SER A 230 -15.91 -6.73 -0.92
CA SER A 230 -16.88 -6.81 -2.02
C SER A 230 -18.08 -5.85 -1.88
N ASP A 231 -18.10 -4.97 -0.86
CA ASP A 231 -19.23 -4.08 -0.58
C ASP A 231 -19.19 -2.80 -1.45
N SER A 232 -20.09 -2.71 -2.44
CA SER A 232 -20.16 -1.58 -3.38
C SER A 232 -20.48 -0.23 -2.73
N THR A 233 -20.91 -0.20 -1.47
CA THR A 233 -21.17 1.05 -0.72
C THR A 233 -19.90 1.64 -0.10
N LYS A 234 -18.81 0.87 -0.03
CA LYS A 234 -17.52 1.32 0.50
C LYS A 234 -16.67 1.94 -0.61
N SER A 235 -15.85 2.93 -0.28
CA SER A 235 -14.89 3.50 -1.23
C SER A 235 -13.82 2.49 -1.64
N ASP A 236 -13.22 2.70 -2.82
CA ASP A 236 -12.15 1.84 -3.33
C ASP A 236 -11.00 1.69 -2.32
N THR A 237 -10.66 2.76 -1.60
CA THR A 237 -9.63 2.73 -0.54
C THR A 237 -9.98 1.77 0.60
N ILE A 238 -11.24 1.79 1.07
CA ILE A 238 -11.70 0.89 2.15
C ILE A 238 -11.72 -0.55 1.67
N ARG A 239 -12.22 -0.80 0.46
CA ARG A 239 -12.22 -2.15 -0.13
C ARG A 239 -10.80 -2.65 -0.36
N PHE A 240 -9.89 -1.78 -0.80
CA PHE A 240 -8.49 -2.11 -1.01
C PHE A 240 -7.78 -2.53 0.28
N ALA A 241 -8.00 -1.79 1.38
CA ALA A 241 -7.49 -2.16 2.71
C ALA A 241 -8.03 -3.52 3.16
N ALA A 242 -9.31 -3.79 2.92
CA ALA A 242 -9.91 -5.09 3.20
C ALA A 242 -9.29 -6.22 2.35
N LEU A 243 -9.01 -5.96 1.07
CA LEU A 243 -8.34 -6.92 0.18
C LEU A 243 -6.90 -7.24 0.60
N GLN A 244 -6.18 -6.32 1.27
CA GLN A 244 -4.81 -6.57 1.77
C GLN A 244 -4.79 -7.66 2.84
N THR A 245 -5.89 -7.86 3.57
CA THR A 245 -5.99 -8.86 4.65
C THR A 245 -6.56 -10.20 4.18
N THR A 246 -6.75 -10.36 2.86
CA THR A 246 -7.31 -11.58 2.25
C THR A 246 -6.24 -12.35 1.50
N SER A 247 -6.27 -13.67 1.51
CA SER A 247 -5.29 -14.51 0.79
C SER A 247 -5.97 -15.51 -0.15
N ASN A 248 -7.29 -15.67 -0.01
CA ASN A 248 -8.07 -16.65 -0.76
C ASN A 248 -9.22 -15.95 -1.49
N VAL A 249 -9.37 -16.25 -2.77
CA VAL A 249 -10.42 -15.71 -3.62
C VAL A 249 -11.32 -16.85 -4.07
N SER A 250 -12.62 -16.70 -3.88
CA SER A 250 -13.64 -17.59 -4.42
C SER A 250 -14.36 -16.87 -5.55
N VAL A 251 -14.43 -17.53 -6.70
CA VAL A 251 -15.14 -17.01 -7.88
C VAL A 251 -16.21 -17.99 -8.27
N THR A 252 -17.44 -17.48 -8.44
CA THR A 252 -18.57 -18.27 -8.93
C THR A 252 -19.06 -17.68 -10.25
N ILE A 253 -19.21 -18.55 -11.24
CA ILE A 253 -19.78 -18.24 -12.55
C ILE A 253 -21.11 -18.99 -12.66
N SER A 254 -22.16 -18.28 -13.03
CA SER A 254 -23.49 -18.81 -13.33
C SER A 254 -23.94 -18.26 -14.68
N ALA A 255 -24.02 -19.16 -15.66
CA ALA A 255 -24.37 -18.86 -17.04
C ALA A 255 -25.68 -19.53 -17.40
N ALA A 256 -26.51 -18.85 -18.20
CA ALA A 256 -27.75 -19.39 -18.73
C ALA A 256 -27.93 -19.05 -20.21
N GLY A 257 -28.59 -19.93 -20.94
CA GLY A 257 -28.94 -19.71 -22.35
C GLY A 257 -30.06 -20.63 -22.80
N THR A 258 -30.57 -20.40 -24.01
CA THR A 258 -31.65 -21.21 -24.58
C THR A 258 -31.12 -22.01 -25.77
N ILE A 259 -31.24 -23.34 -25.72
CA ILE A 259 -30.76 -24.27 -26.76
C ILE A 259 -31.94 -25.12 -27.22
N ALA A 260 -32.24 -25.07 -28.51
CA ALA A 260 -33.41 -25.77 -29.10
C ALA A 260 -34.74 -25.46 -28.37
N GLY A 261 -34.91 -24.21 -27.92
CA GLY A 261 -36.12 -23.75 -27.21
C GLY A 261 -36.21 -24.18 -25.74
N ARG A 262 -35.16 -24.79 -25.18
CA ARG A 262 -35.06 -25.14 -23.75
C ARG A 262 -34.03 -24.29 -23.05
N ASP A 263 -34.37 -23.82 -21.85
CA ASP A 263 -33.43 -23.10 -21.02
C ASP A 263 -32.44 -24.06 -20.36
N VAL A 264 -31.17 -23.69 -20.43
CA VAL A 264 -30.05 -24.43 -19.88
C VAL A 264 -29.24 -23.47 -19.01
N SER A 265 -28.91 -23.88 -17.80
CA SER A 265 -28.05 -23.11 -16.89
C SER A 265 -26.95 -24.00 -16.34
N GLN A 266 -25.78 -23.40 -16.17
CA GLN A 266 -24.63 -24.06 -15.57
C GLN A 266 -23.97 -23.10 -14.59
N SER A 267 -23.54 -23.64 -13.45
CA SER A 267 -22.85 -22.88 -12.42
C SER A 267 -21.65 -23.66 -11.90
N GLY A 268 -20.57 -22.95 -11.60
CA GLY A 268 -19.38 -23.53 -11.01
C GLY A 268 -18.68 -22.50 -10.12
N THR A 269 -17.97 -23.01 -9.11
CA THR A 269 -17.20 -22.21 -8.17
C THR A 269 -15.79 -22.77 -8.07
N VAL A 270 -14.80 -21.89 -8.13
CA VAL A 270 -13.42 -22.21 -7.79
C VAL A 270 -12.96 -21.33 -6.64
N ARG A 271 -12.10 -21.86 -5.78
CA ARG A 271 -11.49 -21.12 -4.69
C ARG A 271 -10.01 -21.37 -4.69
N GLU A 272 -9.25 -20.28 -4.74
CA GLU A 272 -7.80 -20.36 -4.91
C GLU A 272 -7.07 -19.41 -3.97
N ILE A 273 -5.84 -19.80 -3.64
CA ILE A 273 -4.90 -18.97 -2.90
C ILE A 273 -4.24 -18.04 -3.92
N SER A 274 -4.38 -16.74 -3.69
CA SER A 274 -3.49 -15.76 -4.30
C SER A 274 -2.25 -15.67 -3.40
N PRO A 275 -1.03 -15.75 -3.95
CA PRO A 275 0.17 -15.39 -3.21
C PRO A 275 0.11 -13.98 -2.60
N ASN A 276 -0.88 -13.16 -3.01
CA ASN A 276 -1.27 -11.85 -2.50
C ASN A 276 -0.16 -11.17 -1.70
N ASN A 277 0.90 -10.81 -2.42
CA ASN A 277 1.87 -9.81 -1.98
C ASN A 277 1.29 -8.38 -2.06
N ASN A 278 -0.05 -8.23 -2.04
CA ASN A 278 -0.75 -7.03 -1.58
C ASN A 278 -0.90 -7.04 -0.05
N THR A 279 -0.01 -7.72 0.65
CA THR A 279 0.69 -6.93 1.64
C THR A 279 1.39 -5.84 0.84
N THR A 280 1.04 -4.55 1.02
CA THR A 280 2.11 -3.54 1.04
C THR A 280 3.31 -4.26 1.61
N VAL A 281 4.48 -4.19 0.98
CA VAL A 281 5.68 -4.49 1.75
C VAL A 281 5.71 -3.39 2.84
N THR A 282 4.90 -3.56 3.89
CA THR A 282 5.22 -3.44 5.30
C THR A 282 6.13 -4.60 5.69
N GLY A 283 6.83 -5.21 4.73
CA GLY A 283 8.23 -5.52 4.98
C GLY A 283 8.94 -4.18 5.17
N ASP A 284 9.76 -4.15 6.18
CA ASP A 284 10.66 -3.04 6.42
C ASP A 284 11.49 -2.76 5.15
N VAL A 285 11.23 -1.64 4.48
CA VAL A 285 11.90 -1.31 3.22
C VAL A 285 13.29 -0.82 3.54
N THR A 286 14.32 -1.42 2.92
CA THR A 286 15.69 -0.91 3.01
C THR A 286 15.72 0.57 2.62
N TRP A 287 16.58 1.36 3.26
CA TRP A 287 16.77 2.77 2.97
C TRP A 287 16.82 3.06 1.46
N SER A 288 15.96 3.97 1.01
CA SER A 288 15.92 4.48 -0.37
C SER A 288 16.43 5.91 -0.43
N SER A 289 17.08 6.30 -1.52
CA SER A 289 17.54 7.67 -1.77
C SER A 289 16.46 8.49 -2.49
N PHE A 290 16.26 9.76 -2.15
CA PHE A 290 15.45 10.71 -2.93
C PHE A 290 16.31 11.68 -3.77
N SER A 291 15.79 12.18 -4.88
CA SER A 291 16.49 13.20 -5.67
C SER A 291 16.38 14.55 -5.00
N MET A 292 17.51 15.10 -4.55
CA MET A 292 17.57 16.44 -3.99
C MET A 292 17.41 17.51 -5.08
N GLN A 293 16.64 18.56 -4.76
CA GLN A 293 16.33 19.69 -5.61
C GLN A 293 17.11 20.93 -5.13
N ASN A 294 16.99 22.04 -5.86
CA ASN A 294 17.52 23.34 -5.45
C ASN A 294 18.99 23.29 -4.99
N ASN A 295 19.87 22.54 -5.66
CA ASN A 295 21.31 22.43 -5.31
C ASN A 295 21.60 21.96 -3.86
N TRP A 296 20.68 21.23 -3.24
CA TRP A 296 20.97 20.47 -2.03
C TRP A 296 21.82 19.24 -2.39
N VAL A 297 22.84 18.99 -1.58
CA VAL A 297 23.75 17.85 -1.73
C VAL A 297 24.06 17.23 -0.38
N ASN A 298 24.53 15.97 -0.37
CA ASN A 298 25.00 15.35 0.86
C ASN A 298 26.19 16.13 1.44
N TYR A 299 26.26 16.24 2.76
CA TYR A 299 27.34 16.92 3.45
C TYR A 299 28.68 16.18 3.26
N GLY A 300 28.69 14.86 3.50
CA GLY A 300 29.85 13.96 3.38
C GLY A 300 30.33 13.38 4.72
N TYR A 301 31.57 12.87 4.74
CA TYR A 301 32.26 12.30 5.92
C TYR A 301 31.57 11.07 6.53
N GLU A 302 31.50 10.99 7.86
CA GLU A 302 30.98 9.86 8.64
C GLU A 302 29.45 9.84 8.77
N TYR A 303 28.77 10.91 8.37
CA TYR A 303 27.32 11.04 8.48
C TYR A 303 26.56 10.25 7.43
N ASN A 304 25.27 10.03 7.66
CA ASN A 304 24.37 9.45 6.68
C ASN A 304 24.27 10.31 5.41
N THR A 305 24.17 9.64 4.26
CA THR A 305 23.61 10.24 3.05
C THR A 305 22.09 10.35 3.20
N GLN A 306 21.49 11.28 2.47
CA GLN A 306 20.05 11.44 2.42
C GLN A 306 19.35 10.13 2.09
N GLY A 307 18.22 9.88 2.74
CA GLY A 307 17.37 8.77 2.44
C GLY A 307 16.08 8.77 3.24
N TYR A 308 15.18 7.89 2.84
CA TYR A 308 13.89 7.65 3.44
C TYR A 308 13.64 6.16 3.55
N ARG A 309 12.92 5.74 4.59
CA ARG A 309 12.39 4.38 4.72
C ARG A 309 10.98 4.42 5.26
N ARG A 310 10.30 3.29 5.18
CA ARG A 310 9.06 3.04 5.90
C ARG A 310 9.18 1.69 6.59
N THR A 311 8.98 1.68 7.91
CA THR A 311 9.05 0.45 8.70
C THR A 311 7.81 -0.42 8.46
N LYS A 312 7.84 -1.67 8.95
CA LYS A 312 6.67 -2.56 8.90
C LYS A 312 5.44 -1.98 9.63
N ASP A 313 5.67 -1.16 10.64
CA ASP A 313 4.63 -0.46 11.38
C ASP A 313 4.25 0.86 10.70
N GLY A 314 4.73 1.13 9.49
CA GLY A 314 4.31 2.28 8.70
C GLY A 314 4.88 3.62 9.14
N VAL A 315 5.88 3.62 10.01
CA VAL A 315 6.65 4.81 10.39
C VAL A 315 7.59 5.16 9.24
N VAL A 316 7.40 6.34 8.66
CA VAL A 316 8.32 6.94 7.70
C VAL A 316 9.42 7.62 8.48
N MET A 317 10.67 7.32 8.13
CA MET A 317 11.85 7.96 8.70
C MET A 317 12.66 8.60 7.59
N LEU A 318 13.17 9.80 7.85
CA LEU A 318 14.21 10.43 7.05
C LEU A 318 15.56 10.27 7.73
N LYS A 319 16.62 10.33 6.93
CA LYS A 319 17.98 10.41 7.43
C LYS A 319 18.84 11.27 6.52
N GLY A 320 20.02 11.63 7.02
CA GLY A 320 21.07 12.26 6.25
C GLY A 320 21.43 13.66 6.71
N LEU A 321 22.72 13.97 6.61
CA LEU A 321 23.24 15.32 6.76
C LEU A 321 23.46 15.93 5.37
N ILE A 322 22.77 17.03 5.08
CA ILE A 322 22.79 17.69 3.78
C ILE A 322 23.34 19.11 3.90
N LYS A 323 23.75 19.69 2.78
CA LYS A 323 24.22 21.08 2.67
C LYS A 323 23.71 21.72 1.40
N ARG A 324 23.70 23.04 1.39
CA ARG A 324 23.23 23.85 0.27
C ARG A 324 24.37 24.69 -0.29
N SER A 325 24.55 24.67 -1.60
CA SER A 325 25.46 25.62 -2.24
C SER A 325 24.76 26.97 -2.44
N GLY A 326 25.17 28.02 -1.73
CA GLY A 326 24.54 29.36 -1.79
C GLY A 326 23.44 29.57 -0.75
N THR A 327 22.64 30.63 -0.91
CA THR A 327 21.63 31.03 0.09
C THR A 327 20.41 30.12 0.08
N ILE A 328 19.89 29.79 1.26
CA ILE A 328 18.61 29.10 1.44
C ILE A 328 17.47 30.11 1.33
N THR A 329 16.49 29.83 0.48
CA THR A 329 15.22 30.59 0.47
C THR A 329 14.22 29.88 1.36
N SER A 330 13.61 30.60 2.31
CA SER A 330 12.60 30.01 3.19
C SER A 330 11.44 29.46 2.36
N GLY A 331 11.11 28.19 2.57
CA GLY A 331 10.10 27.45 1.83
C GLY A 331 10.60 26.73 0.58
N GLU A 332 11.90 26.79 0.24
CA GLU A 332 12.45 26.02 -0.88
C GLU A 332 12.35 24.50 -0.61
N ILE A 333 12.18 23.73 -1.68
CA ILE A 333 11.99 22.28 -1.59
C ILE A 333 13.35 21.58 -1.62
N ILE A 334 13.63 20.75 -0.62
CA ILE A 334 14.81 19.88 -0.57
C ILE A 334 14.60 18.68 -1.48
N ALA A 335 13.44 18.01 -1.38
CA ALA A 335 13.06 16.84 -2.16
C ALA A 335 11.55 16.60 -2.03
N THR A 336 11.02 15.60 -2.75
CA THR A 336 9.62 15.19 -2.66
C THR A 336 9.54 13.69 -2.40
N LEU A 337 8.84 13.30 -1.34
CA LEU A 337 8.58 11.90 -0.98
C LEU A 337 7.62 11.24 -1.99
N PRO A 338 7.84 9.97 -2.37
CA PRO A 338 6.89 9.23 -3.19
C PRO A 338 5.54 9.01 -2.49
N VAL A 339 4.50 8.72 -3.28
CA VAL A 339 3.22 8.22 -2.74
C VAL A 339 3.48 6.97 -1.88
N GLY A 340 2.81 6.87 -0.74
CA GLY A 340 3.04 5.80 0.26
C GLY A 340 4.07 6.16 1.35
N TYR A 341 4.77 7.30 1.22
CA TYR A 341 5.69 7.82 2.25
C TYR A 341 5.29 9.22 2.74
N ARG A 342 4.09 9.68 2.39
CA ARG A 342 3.64 11.06 2.65
C ARG A 342 2.73 11.10 3.89
N PRO A 343 2.74 12.19 4.67
CA PRO A 343 1.73 12.42 5.68
C PRO A 343 0.40 12.84 5.02
N SER A 344 -0.71 12.77 5.76
CA SER A 344 -2.03 13.20 5.26
C SER A 344 -2.20 14.72 5.23
N GLU A 345 -1.44 15.44 6.04
CA GLU A 345 -1.48 16.90 6.23
C GLU A 345 -0.04 17.40 6.45
N THR A 346 0.16 18.72 6.44
CA THR A 346 1.52 19.26 6.66
C THR A 346 1.96 19.05 8.11
N LEU A 347 3.13 18.46 8.29
CA LEU A 347 3.82 18.29 9.56
C LEU A 347 5.02 19.22 9.63
N LEU A 348 5.34 19.72 10.82
CA LEU A 348 6.47 20.60 11.10
C LEU A 348 7.40 19.85 12.05
N PHE A 349 8.70 19.83 11.75
CA PHE A 349 9.70 19.22 12.61
C PHE A 349 10.79 20.23 12.97
N GLN A 350 11.21 20.20 14.24
CA GLN A 350 12.47 20.81 14.63
C GLN A 350 13.63 19.93 14.17
N THR A 351 14.60 20.52 13.50
CA THR A 351 15.84 19.88 13.10
C THR A 351 17.05 20.69 13.58
N GLN A 352 18.25 20.22 13.30
CA GLN A 352 19.49 20.93 13.64
C GLN A 352 20.15 21.45 12.36
N THR A 353 20.67 22.68 12.41
CA THR A 353 21.47 23.30 11.35
C THR A 353 22.74 23.94 11.91
N ASN A 354 23.68 24.30 11.03
CA ASN A 354 24.90 25.00 11.40
C ASN A 354 24.60 26.37 12.05
N PRO A 355 25.33 26.81 13.10
CA PRO A 355 26.41 26.15 13.84
C PRO A 355 25.93 25.41 15.10
N ASN A 356 24.99 24.47 14.95
CA ASN A 356 24.27 23.77 16.03
C ASN A 356 23.15 24.62 16.67
N VAL A 357 22.30 25.21 15.82
CA VAL A 357 21.05 25.84 16.23
C VAL A 357 19.86 25.07 15.67
N GLY A 358 18.67 25.27 16.24
CA GLY A 358 17.45 24.66 15.72
C GLY A 358 17.04 25.26 14.38
N SER A 359 16.48 24.41 13.53
CA SER A 359 15.91 24.72 12.22
C SER A 359 14.52 24.10 12.10
N ARG A 360 13.78 24.51 11.07
CA ARG A 360 12.45 24.02 10.76
C ARG A 360 12.42 23.34 9.39
N VAL A 361 11.88 22.12 9.38
CA VAL A 361 11.55 21.39 8.15
C VAL A 361 10.07 21.03 8.17
N ASP A 362 9.37 21.38 7.11
CA ASP A 362 7.97 21.00 6.90
C ASP A 362 7.88 19.84 5.92
N ILE A 363 7.13 18.79 6.28
CA ILE A 363 6.75 17.71 5.36
C ILE A 363 5.30 17.93 4.95
N LYS A 364 5.08 18.34 3.70
CA LYS A 364 3.75 18.65 3.17
C LYS A 364 2.98 17.38 2.81
N ALA A 365 1.66 17.48 2.75
CA ALA A 365 0.77 16.37 2.37
C ALA A 365 1.04 15.80 0.96
N ASN A 366 1.57 16.63 0.05
CA ASN A 366 1.98 16.21 -1.29
C ASN A 366 3.36 15.52 -1.30
N GLY A 367 4.03 15.39 -0.15
CA GLY A 367 5.34 14.78 0.02
C GLY A 367 6.52 15.74 -0.05
N ASP A 368 6.30 17.03 -0.35
CA ASP A 368 7.40 17.99 -0.41
C ASP A 368 8.05 18.19 0.97
N ILE A 369 9.37 18.07 1.00
CA ILE A 369 10.23 18.37 2.14
C ILE A 369 10.71 19.81 1.96
N ALA A 370 10.14 20.74 2.72
CA ALA A 370 10.44 22.17 2.61
C ALA A 370 11.28 22.64 3.80
N VAL A 371 12.36 23.37 3.52
CA VAL A 371 13.19 24.00 4.56
C VAL A 371 12.69 25.42 4.84
N LEU A 372 12.66 25.82 6.11
CA LEU A 372 12.28 27.17 6.52
C LEU A 372 13.36 27.82 7.38
N SER A 373 13.29 29.14 7.52
CA SER A 373 14.19 29.88 8.41
C SER A 373 13.86 29.65 9.89
N PRO A 374 14.88 29.64 10.78
CA PRO A 374 16.31 29.79 10.48
C PRO A 374 16.92 28.46 9.99
N SER A 375 17.61 28.50 8.84
CA SER A 375 18.38 27.38 8.29
C SER A 375 19.66 27.90 7.66
N ASP A 376 20.77 27.20 7.88
CA ASP A 376 22.08 27.59 7.38
C ASP A 376 22.55 26.67 6.24
N PRO A 377 23.17 27.21 5.18
CA PRO A 377 23.61 26.42 4.04
C PRO A 377 24.78 25.49 4.33
N GLY A 378 25.53 25.71 5.41
CA GLY A 378 26.69 24.90 5.80
C GLY A 378 26.32 23.44 6.07
N TRP A 379 25.22 23.20 6.79
CA TRP A 379 24.58 21.89 6.91
C TRP A 379 23.19 21.96 7.57
N LEU A 380 22.34 20.98 7.24
CA LEU A 380 21.02 20.73 7.81
C LEU A 380 20.85 19.22 8.01
N SER A 381 20.37 18.81 9.18
CA SER A 381 20.06 17.41 9.48
C SER A 381 18.63 17.07 9.07
N LEU A 382 18.43 15.89 8.47
CA LEU A 382 17.13 15.27 8.25
C LEU A 382 16.85 14.11 9.21
N GLU A 383 17.77 13.85 10.14
CA GLU A 383 17.60 12.86 11.19
C GLU A 383 16.48 13.31 12.16
N ASN A 384 15.90 12.35 12.90
CA ASN A 384 14.78 12.54 13.84
C ASN A 384 13.47 13.05 13.20
N ILE A 385 13.37 13.13 11.87
CA ILE A 385 12.07 13.35 11.21
C ILE A 385 11.39 11.99 11.00
N ASN A 386 10.44 11.70 11.88
CA ASN A 386 9.71 10.44 11.90
C ASN A 386 8.20 10.73 11.98
N PHE A 387 7.38 10.01 11.19
CA PHE A 387 5.92 10.15 11.22
C PHE A 387 5.20 8.95 10.60
N LEU A 388 3.92 8.77 10.93
CA LEU A 388 3.07 7.77 10.28
C LEU A 388 2.61 8.23 8.89
N ALA A 389 2.78 7.38 7.87
CA ALA A 389 2.27 7.64 6.53
C ALA A 389 0.73 7.73 6.49
N SER A 390 0.19 8.42 5.49
CA SER A 390 -1.24 8.69 5.33
C SER A 390 -2.12 7.45 5.15
N ASP A 391 -1.53 6.36 4.65
CA ASP A 391 -2.17 5.09 4.36
C ASP A 391 -1.92 4.04 5.47
N THR A 392 -1.44 4.46 6.64
CA THR A 392 -1.31 3.58 7.80
C THR A 392 -2.68 3.16 8.34
N PRO A 393 -2.79 1.98 8.98
CA PRO A 393 -4.06 1.51 9.55
C PRO A 393 -4.42 2.23 10.86
N TYR A 394 -3.51 3.04 11.42
CA TYR A 394 -3.72 3.70 12.71
C TYR A 394 -4.55 4.96 12.53
N ILE A 395 -5.61 5.05 13.33
CA ILE A 395 -6.55 6.17 13.29
C ILE A 395 -6.07 7.22 14.29
N PHE A 396 -5.77 8.42 13.78
CA PHE A 396 -5.50 9.57 14.64
C PHE A 396 -6.79 10.06 15.31
N THR A 397 -6.74 10.19 16.64
CA THR A 397 -7.79 10.78 17.47
C THR A 397 -7.37 12.17 17.90
N ASN A 398 -8.27 13.16 17.78
CA ASN A 398 -7.97 14.52 18.18
C ASN A 398 -7.65 14.63 19.68
N LEU A 399 -6.62 15.40 19.99
CA LEU A 399 -6.27 15.73 21.37
C LEU A 399 -7.22 16.80 21.92
N ALA A 400 -7.57 16.69 23.20
CA ALA A 400 -8.37 17.71 23.87
C ALA A 400 -7.48 18.88 24.28
N MET A 401 -7.68 20.02 23.63
CA MET A 401 -6.89 21.23 23.87
C MET A 401 -7.27 21.92 25.18
N ALA A 402 -6.30 22.54 25.84
CA ALA A 402 -6.45 23.25 27.11
C ALA A 402 -5.78 24.63 27.09
N ASN A 403 -6.05 25.46 28.11
CA ASN A 403 -5.37 26.74 28.35
C ASN A 403 -5.27 27.65 27.11
N SER A 404 -6.39 27.78 26.40
CA SER A 404 -6.56 28.61 25.19
C SER A 404 -5.72 28.19 23.98
N TRP A 405 -5.04 27.04 24.04
CA TRP A 405 -4.40 26.47 22.87
C TRP A 405 -5.46 26.00 21.88
N VAL A 406 -5.22 26.30 20.61
CA VAL A 406 -6.08 25.87 19.50
C VAL A 406 -5.23 25.37 18.35
N ALA A 407 -5.80 24.53 17.48
CA ALA A 407 -5.14 24.15 16.24
C ALA A 407 -4.78 25.40 15.41
N TYR A 408 -3.62 25.38 14.77
CA TYR A 408 -3.13 26.49 13.94
C TYR A 408 -4.06 26.71 12.73
N GLY A 409 -4.52 25.61 12.13
CA GLY A 409 -5.42 25.57 10.98
C GLY A 409 -4.75 24.98 9.73
N PRO A 410 -5.54 24.67 8.68
CA PRO A 410 -5.02 24.17 7.41
C PRO A 410 -3.97 25.11 6.81
N PRO A 411 -2.92 24.57 6.13
CA PRO A 411 -2.75 23.17 5.70
C PRO A 411 -2.05 22.26 6.73
N PHE A 412 -1.84 22.74 7.96
CA PHE A 412 -1.18 21.98 9.01
C PHE A 412 -2.13 21.01 9.69
N SER A 413 -1.57 19.89 10.16
CA SER A 413 -2.35 18.89 10.87
C SER A 413 -2.93 19.45 12.17
N SER A 414 -4.15 19.02 12.49
CA SER A 414 -4.75 19.27 13.81
C SER A 414 -4.04 18.46 14.89
N ALA A 415 -4.08 18.95 16.14
CA ALA A 415 -3.51 18.24 17.28
C ALA A 415 -4.21 16.89 17.49
N ALA A 416 -3.48 15.80 17.33
CA ALA A 416 -4.01 14.45 17.39
C ALA A 416 -2.94 13.45 17.84
N TYR A 417 -3.38 12.27 18.27
CA TYR A 417 -2.51 11.15 18.60
C TYR A 417 -2.98 9.84 17.97
N ALA A 418 -2.05 8.90 17.81
CA ALA A 418 -2.32 7.50 17.45
C ALA A 418 -1.35 6.59 18.23
N ILE A 419 -1.70 5.31 18.40
CA ILE A 419 -0.81 4.30 18.97
C ILE A 419 -0.56 3.24 17.90
N ASP A 420 0.70 2.92 17.63
CA ASP A 420 1.08 1.91 16.64
C ASP A 420 1.16 0.49 17.21
N ALA A 421 1.47 -0.49 16.36
CA ALA A 421 1.51 -1.90 16.75
C ALA A 421 2.65 -2.25 17.72
N ASP A 422 3.77 -1.51 17.68
CA ASP A 422 4.85 -1.57 18.67
C ASP A 422 4.52 -0.80 19.98
N GLY A 423 3.35 -0.16 20.06
CA GLY A 423 2.85 0.52 21.26
C GLY A 423 3.39 1.94 21.44
N ARG A 424 4.00 2.54 20.41
CA ARG A 424 4.46 3.94 20.45
C ARG A 424 3.27 4.88 20.28
N VAL A 425 3.21 5.90 21.10
CA VAL A 425 2.29 7.03 20.98
C VAL A 425 2.91 8.04 20.02
N HIS A 426 2.24 8.26 18.90
CA HIS A 426 2.56 9.29 17.91
C HIS A 426 1.65 10.48 18.14
N THR A 427 2.19 11.64 18.46
CA THR A 427 1.45 12.91 18.45
C THR A 427 1.83 13.72 17.23
N LYS A 428 0.87 14.49 16.73
CA LYS A 428 1.07 15.42 15.63
C LYS A 428 0.25 16.67 15.85
N GLY A 429 0.63 17.72 15.13
CA GLY A 429 -0.22 18.89 14.91
C GLY A 429 0.50 20.18 15.21
N LEU A 430 0.01 21.26 14.61
CA LEU A 430 0.50 22.60 14.87
C LEU A 430 -0.56 23.38 15.67
N VAL A 431 -0.16 24.02 16.77
CA VAL A 431 -1.07 24.75 17.67
C VAL A 431 -0.63 26.18 17.88
N LYS A 432 -1.52 27.05 18.37
CA LYS A 432 -1.27 28.48 18.63
C LYS A 432 -2.10 29.05 19.78
N SER A 433 -1.84 30.31 20.12
CA SER A 433 -2.62 31.21 20.98
C SER A 433 -2.70 30.87 22.47
N GLY A 434 -2.17 29.73 22.91
CA GLY A 434 -2.31 29.33 24.30
C GLY A 434 -1.31 29.98 25.26
N VAL A 435 -1.50 29.67 26.53
CA VAL A 435 -0.63 30.09 27.64
C VAL A 435 0.69 29.32 27.56
N VAL A 436 1.82 30.04 27.58
CA VAL A 436 3.17 29.47 27.45
C VAL A 436 3.90 29.28 28.77
N THR A 437 3.30 29.69 29.88
CA THR A 437 3.90 29.55 31.22
C THR A 437 4.31 28.11 31.45
N ASP A 438 5.48 27.93 32.05
CA ASP A 438 6.06 26.62 32.26
C ASP A 438 5.10 25.64 32.95
N SER A 439 5.06 24.41 32.44
CA SER A 439 4.24 23.29 32.93
C SER A 439 2.72 23.45 32.75
N THR A 440 2.25 24.48 32.05
CA THR A 440 0.82 24.59 31.70
C THR A 440 0.43 23.61 30.60
N VAL A 441 -0.71 22.92 30.74
CA VAL A 441 -1.15 21.88 29.80
C VAL A 441 -1.59 22.50 28.47
N ILE A 442 -1.00 22.06 27.37
CA ILE A 442 -1.38 22.39 25.99
C ILE A 442 -2.56 21.53 25.56
N ALA A 443 -2.44 20.22 25.76
CA ALA A 443 -3.46 19.24 25.44
C ALA A 443 -3.37 18.03 26.36
N THR A 444 -4.51 17.44 26.72
CA THR A 444 -4.54 16.24 27.55
C THR A 444 -4.31 14.98 26.71
N LEU A 445 -3.56 14.03 27.26
CA LEU A 445 -3.41 12.69 26.71
C LEU A 445 -4.46 11.77 27.38
N PRO A 446 -5.13 10.89 26.63
CA PRO A 446 -6.07 9.94 27.21
C PRO A 446 -5.37 8.84 28.00
N ASP A 447 -6.17 8.10 28.79
CA ASP A 447 -5.67 6.98 29.58
C ASP A 447 -4.96 5.95 28.70
N GLY A 448 -3.73 5.58 29.10
CA GLY A 448 -2.88 4.65 28.36
C GLY A 448 -2.00 5.29 27.27
N ALA A 449 -2.08 6.60 27.05
CA ALA A 449 -1.25 7.32 26.09
C ALA A 449 -0.19 8.26 26.73
N TYR A 450 -0.17 8.39 28.06
CA TYR A 450 0.85 9.19 28.77
C TYR A 450 2.09 8.35 29.13
N PRO A 451 3.30 8.94 29.17
CA PRO A 451 4.50 8.26 29.66
C PRO A 451 4.49 8.14 31.20
N SER A 452 5.30 7.24 31.75
CA SER A 452 5.48 7.09 33.21
C SER A 452 6.40 8.12 33.83
N GLU A 453 7.31 8.69 33.03
CA GLU A 453 8.33 9.64 33.46
C GLU A 453 8.24 10.92 32.62
N TYR A 454 8.76 12.03 33.14
CA TYR A 454 8.65 13.33 32.47
C TYR A 454 9.66 13.45 31.34
N HIS A 455 9.16 13.75 30.13
CA HIS A 455 9.99 13.91 28.93
C HIS A 455 10.16 15.40 28.56
N HIS A 456 11.36 15.78 28.12
CA HIS A 456 11.68 17.06 27.50
C HIS A 456 11.97 16.89 26.02
N VAL A 457 10.96 17.17 25.19
CA VAL A 457 10.99 16.94 23.74
C VAL A 457 11.33 18.22 23.00
N PRO A 458 12.43 18.28 22.22
CA PRO A 458 12.78 19.45 21.42
C PRO A 458 11.70 19.77 20.37
N GLU A 459 11.23 21.01 20.30
CA GLU A 459 10.13 21.43 19.42
C GLU A 459 10.29 22.85 18.91
N HIS A 460 9.77 23.12 17.72
CA HIS A 460 9.87 24.45 17.12
C HIS A 460 8.62 25.30 17.35
N ASN A 461 8.83 26.57 17.67
CA ASN A 461 7.77 27.56 17.84
C ASN A 461 8.13 28.90 17.18
N THR A 462 7.28 29.93 17.29
CA THR A 462 7.57 31.26 16.71
C THR A 462 8.84 31.93 17.23
N GLY A 463 9.32 31.55 18.42
CA GLY A 463 10.59 32.03 18.98
C GLY A 463 11.83 31.29 18.47
N GLY A 464 11.67 30.31 17.58
CA GLY A 464 12.73 29.42 17.12
C GLY A 464 12.68 28.08 17.83
N SER A 465 13.85 27.56 18.19
CA SER A 465 13.96 26.31 18.94
C SER A 465 13.42 26.44 20.36
N GLY A 466 12.67 25.44 20.80
CA GLY A 466 12.17 25.28 22.15
C GLY A 466 11.98 23.81 22.47
N PHE A 467 11.06 23.52 23.39
CA PHE A 467 10.70 22.17 23.77
C PHE A 467 9.31 22.14 24.40
N ILE A 468 8.72 20.96 24.45
CA ILE A 468 7.50 20.66 25.20
C ILE A 468 7.82 19.67 26.32
N GLY A 469 7.02 19.71 27.37
CA GLY A 469 6.98 18.66 28.37
C GLY A 469 5.94 17.62 27.99
N ILE A 470 6.21 16.35 28.18
CA ILE A 470 5.17 15.30 28.09
C ILE A 470 5.20 14.50 29.38
N TYR A 471 4.05 14.43 30.06
CA TYR A 471 3.93 13.72 31.32
C TYR A 471 2.51 13.17 31.55
N THR A 472 2.22 12.72 32.76
CA THR A 472 0.98 12.02 33.14
C THR A 472 -0.29 12.82 32.93
N ASN A 473 -0.23 14.16 32.92
CA ASN A 473 -1.37 15.04 32.69
C ASN A 473 -1.49 15.55 31.24
N GLY A 474 -0.60 15.15 30.34
CA GLY A 474 -0.60 15.51 28.93
C GLY A 474 0.65 16.24 28.46
N ILE A 475 0.49 16.99 27.37
CA ILE A 475 1.54 17.80 26.75
C ILE A 475 1.53 19.18 27.42
N GLN A 476 2.71 19.70 27.78
CA GLN A 476 2.89 20.91 28.57
C GLN A 476 3.76 21.94 27.86
N ALA A 477 3.41 23.22 27.98
CA ALA A 477 4.21 24.34 27.52
C ALA A 477 5.42 24.56 28.43
N LYS A 478 6.56 24.96 27.85
CA LYS A 478 7.83 25.18 28.56
C LYS A 478 8.42 26.57 28.26
N GLY A 479 7.56 27.58 28.15
CA GLY A 479 7.92 28.91 27.66
C GLY A 479 7.88 28.99 26.13
N GLY A 480 8.61 29.97 25.57
CA GLY A 480 8.71 30.18 24.12
C GLY A 480 7.55 30.99 23.53
N GLY A 481 7.45 30.98 22.20
CA GLY A 481 6.41 31.70 21.46
C GLY A 481 5.15 30.87 21.22
N ASN A 482 4.01 31.53 21.03
CA ASN A 482 2.70 30.91 20.84
C ASN A 482 2.00 31.28 19.53
N GLY A 483 2.67 31.94 18.58
CA GLY A 483 2.08 32.17 17.26
C GLY A 483 1.96 30.87 16.46
N TYR A 484 2.86 29.92 16.71
CA TYR A 484 2.75 28.50 16.40
C TYR A 484 3.66 27.70 17.35
N LEU A 485 3.30 26.45 17.63
CA LEU A 485 4.09 25.45 18.34
C LEU A 485 3.78 24.06 17.78
N SER A 486 4.83 23.32 17.46
CA SER A 486 4.81 21.93 17.00
C SER A 486 4.59 20.96 18.17
N LEU A 487 3.89 19.86 17.91
CA LEU A 487 3.56 18.79 18.87
C LEU A 487 3.90 17.40 18.28
N GLN A 488 4.91 17.34 17.42
CA GLN A 488 5.33 16.16 16.70
C GLN A 488 6.22 15.34 17.62
N SER A 489 5.66 14.26 18.17
CA SER A 489 6.40 13.41 19.10
C SER A 489 6.08 11.92 18.93
N ILE A 490 7.05 11.05 19.18
CA ILE A 490 6.94 9.59 19.20
C ILE A 490 7.58 9.07 20.48
N PHE A 491 6.77 8.60 21.41
CA PHE A 491 7.22 8.11 22.71
C PHE A 491 6.47 6.85 23.15
N TYR A 492 6.92 6.21 24.23
CA TYR A 492 6.25 5.05 24.79
C TYR A 492 5.36 5.43 25.97
N PRO A 493 4.15 4.83 26.09
CA PRO A 493 3.25 5.07 27.20
C PRO A 493 3.73 4.37 28.47
N ALA A 494 3.14 4.70 29.62
CA ALA A 494 3.47 4.16 30.93
C ALA A 494 3.32 2.63 31.06
N SER A 495 2.54 2.00 30.17
CA SER A 495 2.40 0.55 30.11
C SER A 495 3.62 -0.16 29.52
N PHE A 496 4.47 0.57 28.78
CA PHE A 496 5.68 0.01 28.20
C PHE A 496 6.80 -0.01 29.23
N THR A 497 7.33 -1.20 29.50
CA THR A 497 8.34 -1.43 30.56
C THR A 497 9.64 -2.02 30.03
N ASN A 498 9.76 -2.25 28.72
CA ASN A 498 10.91 -2.88 28.08
C ASN A 498 12.04 -1.88 27.80
N TRP A 499 12.50 -1.19 28.85
CA TRP A 499 13.62 -0.27 28.79
C TRP A 499 14.90 -0.92 29.32
N THR A 500 16.04 -0.56 28.73
CA THR A 500 17.37 -0.94 29.23
C THR A 500 18.14 0.31 29.65
N ASN A 501 18.60 0.35 30.89
CA ASN A 501 19.32 1.49 31.44
C ASN A 501 20.67 1.69 30.73
N MET A 502 21.01 2.95 30.44
CA MET A 502 22.33 3.34 29.93
C MET A 502 23.35 3.42 31.07
N SER A 503 24.59 3.03 30.78
CA SER A 503 25.74 3.32 31.64
C SER A 503 26.36 4.65 31.22
N LEU A 504 26.19 5.68 32.05
CA LEU A 504 26.69 7.02 31.78
C LEU A 504 28.20 7.13 32.06
N GLN A 505 28.88 8.00 31.30
CA GLN A 505 30.32 8.23 31.33
C GLN A 505 30.65 9.72 31.47
N ASN A 506 31.93 10.05 31.63
CA ASN A 506 32.44 11.42 31.62
C ASN A 506 31.68 12.37 32.59
N SER A 507 31.36 11.84 33.77
CA SER A 507 30.65 12.52 34.86
C SER A 507 29.16 12.83 34.61
N TRP A 508 28.59 12.37 33.50
CA TRP A 508 27.15 12.44 33.29
C TRP A 508 26.44 11.57 34.33
N VAL A 509 25.40 12.12 34.94
CA VAL A 509 24.54 11.41 35.90
C VAL A 509 23.08 11.68 35.58
N TYR A 510 22.20 10.76 35.99
CA TYR A 510 20.75 10.97 35.94
C TYR A 510 20.38 12.26 36.69
N TYR A 511 19.47 13.05 36.09
CA TYR A 511 19.03 14.32 36.67
C TYR A 511 18.28 14.13 38.00
N GLY A 512 17.38 13.14 38.06
CA GLY A 512 16.53 12.85 39.21
C GLY A 512 15.04 12.77 38.85
N THR A 513 14.23 12.20 39.74
CA THR A 513 12.77 12.11 39.57
C THR A 513 12.13 13.50 39.58
N PRO A 514 11.08 13.77 38.79
CA PRO A 514 10.25 12.83 38.03
C PRO A 514 10.69 12.58 36.57
N TYR A 515 11.90 13.00 36.18
CA TYR A 515 12.34 12.95 34.79
C TYR A 515 12.74 11.55 34.36
N SER A 516 12.68 11.29 33.05
CA SER A 516 13.05 10.01 32.45
C SER A 516 14.42 9.52 32.88
N TYR A 517 14.51 8.25 33.27
CA TYR A 517 15.80 7.62 33.56
C TYR A 517 16.53 7.31 32.23
N PRO A 518 17.84 7.63 32.10
CA PRO A 518 18.60 7.39 30.87
C PRO A 518 18.58 5.93 30.44
N SER A 519 17.81 5.64 29.39
CA SER A 519 17.54 4.29 28.92
C SER A 519 17.33 4.24 27.42
N TYR A 520 17.45 3.05 26.84
CA TYR A 520 17.20 2.78 25.44
C TYR A 520 16.33 1.53 25.26
N THR A 521 15.65 1.48 24.12
CA THR A 521 14.90 0.29 23.68
C THR A 521 14.95 0.17 22.16
N LYS A 522 14.53 -0.98 21.64
CA LYS A 522 14.39 -1.22 20.20
C LYS A 522 13.08 -1.95 19.93
N SER A 523 12.23 -1.36 19.11
CA SER A 523 10.97 -1.95 18.68
C SER A 523 11.17 -3.11 17.70
N SER A 524 10.10 -3.89 17.49
CA SER A 524 10.14 -5.02 16.56
C SER A 524 10.30 -4.59 15.11
N ASP A 525 9.96 -3.33 14.79
CA ASP A 525 10.20 -2.71 13.48
C ASP A 525 11.58 -2.06 13.31
N GLY A 526 12.50 -2.25 14.26
CA GLY A 526 13.92 -1.90 14.15
C GLY A 526 14.29 -0.47 14.59
N ILE A 527 13.33 0.34 15.04
CA ILE A 527 13.61 1.68 15.57
C ILE A 527 14.18 1.58 16.99
N VAL A 528 15.36 2.16 17.20
CA VAL A 528 15.94 2.40 18.52
C VAL A 528 15.44 3.75 19.01
N THR A 529 14.95 3.77 20.24
CA THR A 529 14.53 5.00 20.93
C THR A 529 15.35 5.16 22.20
N LEU A 530 15.90 6.35 22.40
CA LEU A 530 16.51 6.78 23.66
C LEU A 530 15.55 7.68 24.42
N HIS A 531 15.62 7.64 25.74
CA HIS A 531 15.04 8.67 26.58
C HIS A 531 15.90 8.88 27.83
N GLY A 532 15.73 10.02 28.49
CA GLY A 532 16.43 10.33 29.74
C GLY A 532 16.80 11.80 29.89
N LEU A 533 16.77 12.29 31.13
CA LEU A 533 17.35 13.58 31.49
C LEU A 533 18.63 13.40 32.31
N ILE A 534 19.74 14.00 31.85
CA ILE A 534 21.06 13.89 32.48
C ILE A 534 21.63 15.26 32.88
N LYS A 535 22.65 15.29 33.75
CA LYS A 535 23.35 16.51 34.19
C LYS A 535 24.81 16.26 34.55
N SER A 536 25.52 17.34 34.88
CA SER A 536 26.87 17.39 35.47
C SER A 536 28.02 16.87 34.62
N GLY A 537 27.76 16.31 33.44
CA GLY A 537 28.82 15.75 32.61
C GLY A 537 29.76 16.79 32.01
N THR A 538 30.87 16.27 31.50
CA THR A 538 31.95 17.07 30.91
C THR A 538 31.54 17.56 29.52
N MET A 539 31.59 18.88 29.31
CA MET A 539 31.10 19.55 28.09
C MET A 539 32.17 19.73 27.00
N THR A 540 33.21 18.88 26.99
CA THR A 540 34.19 18.86 25.90
C THR A 540 33.59 18.12 24.71
N SER A 541 33.46 18.80 23.56
CA SER A 541 32.92 18.22 22.34
C SER A 541 33.71 16.97 21.92
N GLY A 542 33.01 15.89 21.59
CA GLY A 542 33.61 14.60 21.22
C GLY A 542 33.70 13.58 22.37
N LEU A 543 33.38 13.96 23.61
CA LEU A 543 33.33 13.00 24.73
C LEU A 543 32.04 12.17 24.71
N VAL A 544 32.17 10.91 25.12
CA VAL A 544 31.09 9.92 25.16
C VAL A 544 30.20 10.14 26.40
N ILE A 545 28.89 10.20 26.21
CA ILE A 545 27.88 10.24 27.27
C ILE A 545 27.57 8.82 27.74
N ALA A 546 27.35 7.90 26.80
CA ALA A 546 27.06 6.48 27.03
C ALA A 546 27.33 5.68 25.74
N ASN A 547 27.31 4.35 25.81
CA ASN A 547 27.40 3.49 24.62
C ASN A 547 26.15 2.62 24.48
N LEU A 548 25.82 2.32 23.22
CA LEU A 548 24.82 1.34 22.84
C LEU A 548 25.48 0.00 22.48
N PRO A 549 24.89 -1.13 22.89
CA PRO A 549 25.39 -2.46 22.51
C PRO A 549 25.18 -2.73 21.01
N VAL A 550 25.88 -3.73 20.48
CA VAL A 550 25.67 -4.22 19.10
C VAL A 550 24.20 -4.63 18.92
N GLY A 551 23.63 -4.35 17.75
CA GLY A 551 22.21 -4.56 17.47
C GLY A 551 21.31 -3.37 17.85
N TYR A 552 21.85 -2.34 18.50
CA TYR A 552 21.16 -1.07 18.80
C TYR A 552 21.87 0.12 18.15
N ARG A 553 22.72 -0.12 17.15
CA ARG A 553 23.62 0.90 16.58
C ARG A 553 23.14 1.32 15.20
N PRO A 554 23.32 2.59 14.82
CA PRO A 554 23.10 3.01 13.44
C PRO A 554 24.25 2.51 12.56
N ALA A 555 24.04 2.44 11.23
CA ALA A 555 25.10 2.07 10.30
C ALA A 555 26.18 3.16 10.13
N ARG A 556 25.80 4.42 10.32
CA ARG A 556 26.64 5.61 10.20
C ARG A 556 26.24 6.61 11.28
N THR A 557 27.02 7.67 11.43
CA THR A 557 26.76 8.66 12.48
C THR A 557 25.41 9.36 12.27
N VAL A 558 24.53 9.25 13.26
CA VAL A 558 23.25 9.96 13.36
C VAL A 558 23.48 11.25 14.13
N LEU A 559 23.06 12.39 13.59
CA LEU A 559 23.11 13.68 14.25
C LEU A 559 21.72 14.00 14.79
N SER A 560 21.56 13.96 16.11
CA SER A 560 20.28 14.25 16.76
C SER A 560 20.26 15.66 17.35
N SER A 561 19.13 16.35 17.14
CA SER A 561 18.78 17.55 17.89
C SER A 561 18.40 17.16 19.32
N CYS A 562 18.81 17.96 20.29
CA CYS A 562 18.47 17.79 21.70
C CYS A 562 18.08 19.16 22.31
N VAL A 563 17.62 19.14 23.55
CA VAL A 563 17.43 20.36 24.35
C VAL A 563 18.23 20.29 25.64
N SER A 564 18.90 21.39 25.99
CA SER A 564 19.65 21.54 27.25
C SER A 564 19.45 22.96 27.79
N VAL A 565 19.05 23.09 29.06
CA VAL A 565 18.78 24.38 29.72
C VAL A 565 17.92 25.35 28.88
N GLY A 566 16.92 24.79 28.17
CA GLY A 566 15.94 25.51 27.37
C GLY A 566 16.40 25.93 25.98
N ALA A 567 17.59 25.50 25.55
CA ALA A 567 18.18 25.84 24.26
C ALA A 567 18.49 24.60 23.41
N ALA A 568 18.57 24.80 22.09
CA ALA A 568 19.00 23.78 21.15
C ALA A 568 20.39 23.23 21.52
N SER A 569 20.54 21.92 21.42
CA SER A 569 21.77 21.17 21.71
C SER A 569 21.89 20.00 20.75
N ARG A 570 23.02 19.30 20.78
CA ARG A 570 23.33 18.27 19.79
C ARG A 570 24.11 17.12 20.39
N VAL A 571 23.63 15.91 20.11
CA VAL A 571 24.34 14.65 20.30
C VAL A 571 24.50 13.97 18.96
N ASP A 572 25.64 13.30 18.78
CA ASP A 572 25.85 12.39 17.67
C ASP A 572 25.87 10.96 18.19
N ILE A 573 25.28 10.01 17.46
CA ILE A 573 25.38 8.59 17.75
C ILE A 573 26.24 7.96 16.66
N SER A 574 27.46 7.51 17.01
CA SER A 574 28.39 6.93 16.05
C SER A 574 27.93 5.53 15.59
N ALA A 575 28.49 5.04 14.48
CA ALA A 575 28.28 3.65 14.05
C ALA A 575 28.80 2.61 15.06
N ALA A 576 29.72 3.00 15.95
CA ALA A 576 30.19 2.16 17.06
C ALA A 576 29.21 2.13 18.24
N GLY A 577 28.12 2.91 18.18
CA GLY A 577 27.14 3.04 19.25
C GLY A 577 27.51 4.07 20.32
N ASP A 578 28.51 4.93 20.09
CA ASP A 578 28.88 5.96 21.05
C ASP A 578 27.88 7.11 20.97
N ILE A 579 27.24 7.44 22.08
CA ILE A 579 26.41 8.64 22.23
C ILE A 579 27.36 9.77 22.62
N ILE A 580 27.66 10.67 21.69
CA ILE A 580 28.75 11.65 21.78
C ILE A 580 28.17 13.04 22.02
N TYR A 581 28.63 13.70 23.07
CA TYR A 581 28.32 15.11 23.33
C TYR A 581 28.97 16.00 22.25
N ARG A 582 28.18 16.85 21.59
CA ARG A 582 28.70 17.84 20.61
C ARG A 582 28.57 19.26 21.10
N SER A 583 27.41 19.65 21.62
CA SER A 583 27.13 21.00 22.10
C SER A 583 25.93 21.05 23.04
N GLY A 584 25.91 21.97 24.00
CA GLY A 584 24.81 22.21 24.92
C GLY A 584 25.33 22.66 26.29
N SER A 585 24.49 22.53 27.32
CA SER A 585 24.82 22.78 28.72
C SER A 585 24.63 21.53 29.57
N ASN A 586 25.33 21.45 30.71
CA ASN A 586 25.28 20.31 31.63
C ASN A 586 24.41 20.56 32.89
N GLY A 587 23.70 21.70 32.97
CA GLY A 587 22.71 21.93 34.03
C GLY A 587 21.57 20.92 33.98
N TRP A 588 21.08 20.68 32.77
CA TRP A 588 20.34 19.49 32.37
C TRP A 588 20.43 19.33 30.86
N TYR A 589 20.39 18.09 30.38
CA TYR A 589 20.53 17.72 28.98
C TYR A 589 19.58 16.58 28.66
N SER A 590 18.68 16.77 27.70
CA SER A 590 17.67 15.78 27.33
C SER A 590 18.19 14.83 26.26
N LEU A 591 17.96 13.53 26.48
CA LEU A 591 18.08 12.46 25.50
C LEU A 591 16.69 11.93 25.09
N ASP A 592 15.61 12.60 25.53
CA ASP A 592 14.26 12.20 25.20
C ASP A 592 14.03 12.29 23.70
N GLU A 593 13.43 11.21 23.18
CA GLU A 593 12.91 11.13 21.82
C GLU A 593 13.94 11.11 20.69
N ILE A 594 15.20 10.83 21.05
CA ILE A 594 16.20 10.48 20.05
C ILE A 594 15.83 9.12 19.47
N SER A 595 15.48 9.09 18.19
CA SER A 595 15.05 7.86 17.50
C SER A 595 15.74 7.71 16.16
N PHE A 596 16.26 6.51 15.91
CA PHE A 596 16.94 6.14 14.67
C PHE A 596 16.77 4.64 14.41
N TYR A 597 17.03 4.21 13.19
CA TYR A 597 16.92 2.79 12.86
C TYR A 597 18.23 2.03 13.14
N ALA A 598 18.15 0.86 13.78
CA ALA A 598 19.31 -0.01 14.01
C ALA A 598 19.69 -0.79 12.74
N ASP A 599 20.78 -0.39 12.10
CA ASP A 599 21.31 -1.05 10.91
C ASP A 599 22.54 -1.94 11.22
N ASN A 600 23.02 -1.99 12.49
CA ASN A 600 24.20 -2.75 12.95
C ASN A 600 24.10 -3.34 14.37
#